data_AF-A0A537FZJ3-F1
#
_entry.id   AF-A0A537FZJ3-F1
#
_cell.length_a   1.000
_cell.length_b   1.000
_cell.length_c   1.000
_cell.angle_alpha   90.00
_cell.angle_beta   90.00
_cell.angle_gamma   90.00
#
_symmetry.space_group_name_H-M   'P 1'
#
loop_
_entity.id
_entity.type
_entity.pdbx_description
1 polymer ?
#
loop_
_entity_poly.entity_id
_entity_poly.type
_entity_poly.pdbx_seq_one_letter_code
_entity_poly.pdbx_strand_id
1 'polypeptide(L)'
;MNRLVRAFLRKTVLAVALAVVVVLVAASMTYYVSRNSPLGSDNSECSDPGSISSHVYNPYRLTIIKSCIRASGVVENVFDEADGDYHVRLALDSQYSNLTNSANDQYQFGDLVVEVICALPITQADAVSACQNYTNNITIPSVNDRVIVTGPYVLDTQHSNWAEIHPVYTLTIS
;
A
#
# COMPACT_ATOMS: atom_id res chain seq x y z
N MET A 1 4.62 -33.24 61.67
CA MET A 1 3.75 -33.12 60.46
C MET A 1 3.61 -34.48 59.77
N ASN A 2 2.41 -35.07 59.83
CA ASN A 2 2.10 -36.45 59.39
C ASN A 2 2.34 -36.67 57.89
N ARG A 3 2.78 -37.87 57.50
CA ARG A 3 3.06 -38.25 56.09
C ARG A 3 1.88 -37.99 55.15
N LEU A 4 0.64 -38.16 55.63
CA LEU A 4 -0.59 -37.86 54.90
C LEU A 4 -0.73 -36.38 54.53
N VAL A 5 -0.36 -35.46 55.44
CA VAL A 5 -0.42 -34.01 55.20
C VAL A 5 0.59 -33.58 54.14
N ARG A 6 1.80 -34.18 54.15
CA ARG A 6 2.83 -33.92 53.11
C ARG A 6 2.43 -34.45 51.74
N ALA A 7 1.80 -35.62 51.66
CA ALA A 7 1.32 -36.18 50.40
C ALA A 7 0.15 -35.37 49.83
N PHE A 8 -0.76 -34.90 50.68
CA PHE A 8 -1.85 -34.00 50.29
C PHE A 8 -1.30 -32.66 49.77
N LEU A 9 -0.41 -32.00 50.53
CA LEU A 9 0.26 -30.75 50.10
C LEU A 9 0.99 -30.89 48.76
N ARG A 10 1.70 -32.01 48.53
CA ARG A 10 2.41 -32.24 47.26
C ARG A 10 1.44 -32.36 46.08
N LYS A 11 0.30 -33.03 46.26
CA LYS A 11 -0.72 -33.16 45.21
C LYS A 11 -1.39 -31.83 44.90
N THR A 12 -1.73 -31.03 45.91
CA THR A 12 -2.30 -29.69 45.70
C THR A 12 -1.30 -28.72 45.06
N VAL A 13 -0.04 -28.73 45.48
CA VAL A 13 1.01 -27.90 44.84
C VAL A 13 1.21 -28.30 43.37
N LEU A 14 1.24 -29.60 43.05
CA LEU A 14 1.31 -30.05 41.65
C LEU A 14 0.09 -29.60 40.84
N ALA A 15 -1.11 -29.76 41.39
CA ALA A 15 -2.35 -29.39 40.71
C ALA A 15 -2.43 -27.87 40.45
N VAL A 16 -2.04 -27.04 41.42
CA VAL A 16 -1.98 -25.57 41.27
C VAL A 16 -0.93 -25.18 40.24
N ALA A 17 0.27 -25.77 40.29
CA ALA A 17 1.32 -25.49 39.31
C ALA A 17 0.87 -25.83 37.88
N LEU A 18 0.20 -26.97 37.69
CA LEU A 18 -0.34 -27.38 36.39
C LEU A 18 -1.41 -26.40 35.88
N ALA A 19 -2.32 -25.96 36.76
CA ALA A 19 -3.34 -24.97 36.41
C ALA A 19 -2.72 -23.62 35.98
N VAL A 20 -1.68 -23.16 36.69
CA VAL A 20 -0.97 -21.92 36.33
C VAL A 20 -0.29 -22.04 34.96
N VAL A 21 0.37 -23.16 34.67
CA VAL A 21 0.98 -23.38 33.33
C VAL A 21 -0.08 -23.36 32.23
N VAL A 22 -1.22 -24.02 32.43
CA VAL A 22 -2.32 -24.02 31.44
C VAL A 22 -2.84 -22.61 31.17
N VAL A 23 -3.02 -21.80 32.22
CA VAL A 23 -3.46 -20.40 32.06
C VAL A 23 -2.42 -19.56 31.31
N LEU A 24 -1.13 -19.73 31.61
CA LEU A 24 -0.06 -19.01 30.92
C LEU A 24 0.05 -19.40 29.43
N VAL A 25 -0.11 -20.69 29.12
CA VAL A 25 -0.12 -21.19 27.73
C VAL A 25 -1.35 -20.67 26.99
N ALA A 26 -2.52 -20.66 27.62
CA ALA A 26 -3.74 -20.13 27.01
C ALA A 26 -3.63 -18.61 26.74
N ALA A 27 -3.09 -17.85 27.70
CA ALA A 27 -2.89 -16.39 27.57
C ALA A 27 -1.84 -16.03 26.50
N SER A 28 -0.77 -16.82 26.40
CA SER A 28 0.25 -16.62 25.36
C SER A 28 -0.27 -17.01 23.97
N MET A 29 -1.08 -18.06 23.86
CA MET A 29 -1.78 -18.43 22.61
C MET A 29 -2.78 -17.34 22.17
N THR A 30 -3.61 -16.81 23.06
CA THR A 30 -4.55 -15.74 22.70
C THR A 30 -3.83 -14.45 22.31
N TYR A 31 -2.74 -14.11 23.01
CA TYR A 31 -1.88 -12.98 22.63
C TYR A 31 -1.21 -13.19 21.26
N TYR A 32 -0.74 -14.41 20.97
CA TYR A 32 -0.11 -14.73 19.68
C TYR A 32 -1.12 -14.67 18.54
N VAL A 33 -2.33 -15.20 18.74
CA VAL A 33 -3.41 -15.17 17.75
C VAL A 33 -3.93 -13.75 17.53
N SER A 34 -4.03 -12.90 18.55
CA SER A 34 -4.46 -11.50 18.36
C SER A 34 -3.40 -10.66 17.62
N ARG A 35 -2.10 -10.91 17.88
CA ARG A 35 -0.98 -10.29 17.15
C ARG A 35 -0.90 -10.71 15.69
N ASN A 36 -1.24 -11.96 15.40
CA ASN A 36 -1.13 -12.56 14.07
C ASN A 36 -2.50 -12.74 13.39
N SER A 37 -3.57 -12.19 13.97
CA SER A 37 -4.83 -12.04 13.27
C SER A 37 -4.53 -11.13 12.08
N PRO A 38 -4.78 -11.56 10.84
CA PRO A 38 -4.68 -10.65 9.73
C PRO A 38 -5.71 -9.56 10.00
N LEU A 39 -5.24 -8.34 10.26
CA LEU A 39 -6.06 -7.14 10.13
C LEU A 39 -6.82 -7.32 8.83
N GLY A 40 -8.15 -7.33 8.91
CA GLY A 40 -9.01 -7.57 7.77
C GLY A 40 -8.48 -6.76 6.60
N SER A 41 -8.10 -7.46 5.54
CA SER A 41 -7.78 -6.85 4.26
C SER A 41 -9.02 -6.08 3.86
N ASP A 42 -9.01 -4.76 4.03
CA ASP A 42 -9.99 -3.86 3.44
C ASP A 42 -9.82 -3.99 1.93
N ASN A 43 -10.46 -5.03 1.37
CA ASN A 43 -10.49 -5.33 -0.05
C ASN A 43 -11.14 -4.20 -0.87
N SER A 44 -11.65 -3.14 -0.23
CA SER A 44 -12.20 -1.96 -0.89
C SER A 44 -11.13 -1.03 -1.47
N GLU A 45 -9.93 -0.94 -0.88
CA GLU A 45 -8.88 -0.04 -1.39
C GLU A 45 -8.30 -0.52 -2.74
N CYS A 46 -8.45 -1.80 -3.06
CA CYS A 46 -8.00 -2.40 -4.33
C CYS A 46 -9.14 -2.64 -5.34
N SER A 47 -10.29 -1.99 -5.14
CA SER A 47 -11.30 -1.85 -6.20
C SER A 47 -10.88 -0.72 -7.15
N ASP A 48 -11.32 -0.74 -8.42
CA ASP A 48 -11.10 0.33 -9.39
C ASP A 48 -12.29 1.33 -9.30
N PRO A 49 -12.24 2.34 -8.40
CA PRO A 49 -13.41 3.12 -8.05
C PRO A 49 -13.84 3.99 -9.22
N GLY A 50 -15.06 3.79 -9.73
CA GLY A 50 -15.52 4.56 -10.89
C GLY A 50 -14.81 4.22 -12.20
N SER A 51 -14.14 3.06 -12.29
CA SER A 51 -13.45 2.61 -13.50
C SER A 51 -12.34 3.56 -13.98
N ILE A 52 -11.53 4.08 -13.05
CA ILE A 52 -10.38 4.94 -13.34
C ILE A 52 -9.47 4.28 -14.39
N SER A 53 -9.23 2.97 -14.32
CA SER A 53 -8.35 2.29 -15.29
C SER A 53 -8.81 2.42 -16.75
N SER A 54 -10.10 2.69 -16.99
CA SER A 54 -10.63 2.89 -18.34
C SER A 54 -10.24 4.24 -18.96
N HIS A 55 -9.66 5.13 -18.16
CA HIS A 55 -9.27 6.49 -18.55
C HIS A 55 -7.75 6.66 -18.71
N VAL A 56 -6.97 5.59 -18.54
CA VAL A 56 -5.52 5.62 -18.78
C VAL A 56 -5.26 5.88 -20.27
N TYR A 57 -4.61 6.99 -20.60
CA TYR A 57 -4.10 7.23 -21.96
C TYR A 57 -3.01 6.20 -22.29
N ASN A 58 -2.97 5.68 -23.51
CA ASN A 58 -2.00 4.67 -23.98
C ASN A 58 -1.74 3.51 -22.98
N PRO A 59 -2.76 2.71 -22.60
CA PRO A 59 -2.63 1.69 -21.56
C PRO A 59 -1.73 0.52 -21.98
N TYR A 60 -1.52 0.31 -23.29
CA TYR A 60 -0.67 -0.77 -23.80
C TYR A 60 0.81 -0.62 -23.45
N ARG A 61 1.25 0.58 -23.04
CA ARG A 61 2.63 0.80 -22.57
C ARG A 61 2.87 0.23 -21.17
N LEU A 62 1.80 -0.01 -20.40
CA LEU A 62 1.90 -0.43 -19.00
C LEU A 62 1.92 -1.95 -18.87
N THR A 63 2.99 -2.48 -18.29
CA THR A 63 3.05 -3.87 -17.86
C THR A 63 2.57 -3.98 -16.42
N ILE A 64 1.38 -4.54 -16.21
CA ILE A 64 0.83 -4.74 -14.86
C ILE A 64 1.60 -5.85 -14.15
N ILE A 65 2.31 -5.50 -13.07
CA ILE A 65 3.05 -6.44 -12.22
C ILE A 65 2.18 -6.92 -11.06
N LYS A 66 1.41 -6.01 -10.45
CA LYS A 66 0.37 -6.33 -9.47
C LYS A 66 -0.87 -5.54 -9.80
N SER A 67 -2.02 -6.21 -9.81
CA SER A 67 -3.32 -5.54 -10.06
C SER A 67 -3.68 -4.54 -8.96
N CYS A 68 -3.09 -4.66 -7.77
CA CYS A 68 -3.16 -3.66 -6.74
C CYS A 68 -1.99 -3.76 -5.76
N ILE A 69 -1.52 -2.62 -5.28
CA ILE A 69 -0.65 -2.49 -4.12
C ILE A 69 -1.07 -1.27 -3.29
N ARG A 70 -0.61 -1.24 -2.04
CA ARG A 70 -0.62 -0.08 -1.15
C ARG A 70 0.83 0.31 -0.86
N ALA A 71 1.15 1.59 -0.93
CA ALA A 71 2.44 2.14 -0.54
C ALA A 71 2.27 3.46 0.23
N SER A 72 3.26 3.83 1.04
CA SER A 72 3.32 5.15 1.66
C SER A 72 4.72 5.74 1.53
N GLY A 73 4.78 7.08 1.59
CA GLY A 73 6.01 7.83 1.45
C GLY A 73 5.81 9.33 1.64
N VAL A 74 6.84 10.11 1.35
CA VAL A 74 6.82 11.57 1.36
C VAL A 74 6.91 12.08 -0.08
N VAL A 75 6.07 13.05 -0.43
CA VAL A 75 6.07 13.65 -1.76
C VAL A 75 7.28 14.57 -1.92
N GLU A 76 8.17 14.24 -2.84
CA GLU A 76 9.37 15.02 -3.17
C GLU A 76 9.08 16.03 -4.30
N ASN A 77 8.20 15.68 -5.23
CA ASN A 77 7.81 16.57 -6.32
C ASN A 77 6.40 16.25 -6.86
N VAL A 78 5.74 17.26 -7.42
CA VAL A 78 4.47 17.15 -8.14
C VAL A 78 4.55 18.03 -9.37
N PHE A 79 4.25 17.49 -10.55
CA PHE A 79 4.22 18.28 -11.77
C PHE A 79 3.15 17.80 -12.74
N ASP A 80 2.76 18.73 -13.61
CA ASP A 80 1.68 18.61 -14.57
C ASP A 80 2.19 17.94 -15.85
N GLU A 81 1.50 16.90 -16.32
CA GLU A 81 1.79 16.23 -17.59
C GLU A 81 0.81 16.65 -18.70
N ALA A 82 1.28 16.58 -19.95
CA ALA A 82 0.54 17.10 -21.09
C ALA A 82 -0.75 16.30 -21.40
N ASP A 83 -0.79 15.03 -21.00
CA ASP A 83 -1.94 14.13 -21.12
C ASP A 83 -3.04 14.37 -20.08
N GLY A 84 -2.82 15.29 -19.14
CA GLY A 84 -3.79 15.67 -18.11
C GLY A 84 -3.56 14.98 -16.77
N ASP A 85 -2.45 14.29 -16.61
CA ASP A 85 -2.09 13.56 -15.39
C ASP A 85 -1.24 14.42 -14.45
N TYR A 86 -1.31 14.13 -13.15
CA TYR A 86 -0.31 14.60 -12.19
C TYR A 86 0.72 13.50 -11.96
N HIS A 87 1.97 13.82 -12.30
CA HIS A 87 3.13 13.01 -11.97
C HIS A 87 3.66 13.38 -10.58
N VAL A 88 3.55 12.43 -9.64
CA VAL A 88 4.03 12.59 -8.26
C VAL A 88 5.25 11.72 -8.05
N ARG A 89 6.34 12.32 -7.58
CA ARG A 89 7.53 11.60 -7.09
C ARG A 89 7.39 11.33 -5.61
N LEU A 90 7.29 10.05 -5.26
CA LEU A 90 7.08 9.59 -3.91
C LEU A 90 8.33 8.90 -3.36
N ALA A 91 9.01 9.56 -2.42
CA ALA A 91 10.07 8.94 -1.63
C ALA A 91 9.45 7.92 -0.67
N LEU A 92 9.60 6.64 -0.99
CA LEU A 92 8.92 5.56 -0.27
C LEU A 92 9.42 5.38 1.16
N ASP A 93 8.49 5.04 2.06
CA ASP A 93 8.85 4.54 3.38
C ASP A 93 9.66 3.25 3.25
N SER A 94 10.61 3.05 4.16
CA SER A 94 11.59 1.95 4.09
C SER A 94 10.99 0.56 3.86
N GLN A 95 9.79 0.29 4.39
CA GLN A 95 9.06 -0.97 4.21
C GLN A 95 8.56 -1.23 2.77
N TYR A 96 8.52 -0.20 1.93
CA TYR A 96 8.13 -0.26 0.51
C TYR A 96 9.31 -0.01 -0.44
N SER A 97 10.54 0.13 0.07
CA SER A 97 11.75 0.41 -0.73
C SER A 97 12.02 -0.57 -1.88
N ASN A 98 11.37 -1.72 -1.91
CA ASN A 98 11.45 -2.71 -2.99
C ASN A 98 10.47 -2.45 -4.15
N LEU A 99 9.73 -1.35 -4.15
CA LEU A 99 8.80 -0.97 -5.22
C LEU A 99 9.43 -0.02 -6.25
N THR A 100 10.69 0.37 -6.07
CA THR A 100 11.45 1.09 -7.09
C THR A 100 12.43 0.16 -7.78
N ASN A 101 12.91 0.57 -8.94
CA ASN A 101 13.91 -0.16 -9.70
C ASN A 101 15.01 0.77 -10.23
N SER A 102 15.98 0.22 -10.98
CA SER A 102 17.10 1.01 -11.49
C SER A 102 16.69 2.15 -12.42
N ALA A 103 15.53 2.06 -13.10
CA ALA A 103 15.02 3.15 -13.91
C ALA A 103 14.41 4.26 -13.04
N ASN A 104 13.76 3.93 -11.91
CA ASN A 104 13.41 4.94 -10.91
C ASN A 104 14.66 5.64 -10.37
N ASP A 105 15.71 4.89 -10.03
CA ASP A 105 16.97 5.47 -9.55
C ASP A 105 17.58 6.45 -10.57
N GLN A 106 17.61 6.05 -11.84
CA GLN A 106 18.28 6.80 -12.90
C GLN A 106 17.48 8.01 -13.38
N TYR A 107 16.16 7.89 -13.47
CA TYR A 107 15.31 8.87 -14.16
C TYR A 107 14.32 9.58 -13.23
N GLN A 108 14.06 9.02 -12.06
CA GLN A 108 13.10 9.53 -11.07
C GLN A 108 13.74 9.74 -9.69
N PHE A 109 15.07 9.87 -9.63
CA PHE A 109 15.82 10.20 -8.41
C PHE A 109 15.63 9.18 -7.27
N GLY A 110 15.28 7.94 -7.59
CA GLY A 110 15.00 6.87 -6.62
C GLY A 110 13.56 6.86 -6.10
N ASP A 111 12.71 7.76 -6.60
CA ASP A 111 11.31 7.86 -6.19
C ASP A 111 10.40 6.93 -7.00
N LEU A 112 9.33 6.47 -6.36
CA LEU A 112 8.23 5.81 -7.06
C LEU A 112 7.41 6.87 -7.80
N VAL A 113 7.06 6.58 -9.04
CA VAL A 113 6.13 7.42 -9.81
C VAL A 113 4.70 7.07 -9.39
N VAL A 114 3.89 8.09 -9.17
CA VAL A 114 2.49 7.96 -8.80
C VAL A 114 1.69 8.89 -9.71
N GLU A 115 0.77 8.33 -10.50
CA GLU A 115 0.05 9.07 -11.54
C GLU A 115 -1.44 9.21 -11.19
N VAL A 116 -1.86 10.44 -10.86
CA VAL A 116 -3.28 10.77 -10.71
C VAL A 116 -3.79 11.25 -12.06
N ILE A 117 -4.41 10.34 -12.79
CA ILE A 117 -4.76 10.57 -14.20
C ILE A 117 -5.96 11.52 -14.37
N CYS A 118 -6.06 12.19 -15.52
CA CYS A 118 -7.23 12.99 -15.91
C CYS A 118 -7.66 14.04 -14.87
N ALA A 119 -6.70 14.68 -14.20
CA ALA A 119 -6.93 15.70 -13.17
C ALA A 119 -6.72 17.13 -13.69
N LEU A 120 -6.06 17.28 -14.85
CA LEU A 120 -5.67 18.56 -15.45
C LEU A 120 -6.29 18.78 -16.84
N PRO A 121 -6.33 20.03 -17.32
CA PRO A 121 -6.64 20.31 -18.73
C PRO A 121 -5.60 19.65 -19.66
N ILE A 122 -6.09 18.88 -20.63
CA ILE A 122 -5.25 18.12 -21.56
C ILE A 122 -4.72 19.05 -22.66
N THR A 123 -3.41 19.02 -22.88
CA THR A 123 -2.74 19.75 -23.97
C THR A 123 -2.20 18.82 -25.06
N GLN A 124 -2.07 17.53 -24.75
CA GLN A 124 -1.69 16.48 -25.68
C GLN A 124 -2.91 15.95 -26.47
N ALA A 125 -2.91 16.15 -27.78
CA ALA A 125 -4.08 15.93 -28.63
C ALA A 125 -4.59 14.48 -28.64
N ASP A 126 -3.71 13.49 -28.59
CA ASP A 126 -4.07 12.07 -28.62
C ASP A 126 -4.46 11.50 -27.24
N ALA A 127 -4.22 12.23 -26.16
CA ALA A 127 -4.69 11.89 -24.81
C ALA A 127 -6.15 12.31 -24.54
N VAL A 128 -6.69 13.28 -25.29
CA VAL A 128 -8.02 13.86 -25.07
C VAL A 128 -9.13 12.82 -24.95
N SER A 129 -9.08 11.77 -25.77
CA SER A 129 -10.13 10.74 -25.78
C SER A 129 -10.15 9.87 -24.53
N ALA A 130 -9.01 9.70 -23.84
CA ALA A 130 -8.90 8.84 -22.66
C ALA A 130 -9.70 9.41 -21.48
N CYS A 131 -9.66 10.72 -21.29
CA CYS A 131 -10.36 11.41 -20.20
C CYS A 131 -11.73 11.98 -20.63
N GLN A 132 -12.28 11.56 -21.77
CA GLN A 132 -13.54 12.13 -22.24
C GLN A 132 -14.69 11.85 -21.27
N ASN A 133 -15.37 12.91 -20.83
CA ASN A 133 -16.45 12.86 -19.82
C ASN A 133 -16.00 12.32 -18.45
N TYR A 134 -14.71 12.39 -18.15
CA TYR A 134 -14.14 11.98 -16.88
C TYR A 134 -13.20 13.05 -16.33
N THR A 135 -13.26 13.27 -15.03
CA THR A 135 -12.33 14.13 -14.30
C THR A 135 -12.08 13.50 -12.95
N ASN A 136 -10.81 13.29 -12.64
CA ASN A 136 -10.42 12.70 -11.38
C ASN A 136 -10.54 13.72 -10.25
N ASN A 137 -11.08 13.27 -9.11
CA ASN A 137 -11.34 14.12 -7.94
C ASN A 137 -10.45 13.75 -6.75
N ILE A 138 -9.42 12.93 -6.96
CA ILE A 138 -8.40 12.67 -5.93
C ILE A 138 -7.73 13.99 -5.56
N THR A 139 -7.69 14.29 -4.27
CA THR A 139 -6.96 15.46 -3.75
C THR A 139 -5.48 15.28 -4.03
N ILE A 140 -4.88 16.23 -4.75
CA ILE A 140 -3.47 16.21 -5.11
C ILE A 140 -2.63 16.67 -3.91
N PRO A 141 -1.60 15.91 -3.51
CA PRO A 141 -0.74 16.28 -2.38
C PRO A 141 0.19 17.44 -2.74
N SER A 142 0.72 18.10 -1.71
CA SER A 142 1.80 19.06 -1.82
C SER A 142 3.16 18.41 -1.53
N VAL A 143 4.24 19.03 -1.99
CA VAL A 143 5.60 18.63 -1.61
C VAL A 143 5.75 18.65 -0.08
N ASN A 144 6.39 17.61 0.46
CA ASN A 144 6.52 17.26 1.89
C ASN A 144 5.30 16.62 2.55
N ASP A 145 4.16 16.50 1.86
CA ASP A 145 3.05 15.72 2.41
C ASP A 145 3.45 14.26 2.51
N ARG A 146 3.03 13.61 3.60
CA ARG A 146 3.09 12.17 3.73
C ARG A 146 1.79 11.58 3.19
N VAL A 147 1.90 10.66 2.24
CA VAL A 147 0.74 10.05 1.60
C VAL A 147 0.76 8.54 1.72
N ILE A 148 -0.44 7.99 1.65
CA ILE A 148 -0.70 6.58 1.38
C ILE A 148 -1.42 6.52 0.03
N VAL A 149 -0.96 5.66 -0.86
CA VAL A 149 -1.48 5.49 -2.20
C VAL A 149 -1.83 4.03 -2.46
N THR A 150 -2.90 3.81 -3.22
CA THR A 150 -3.27 2.49 -3.74
C THR A 150 -3.59 2.53 -5.23
N GLY A 151 -3.36 1.42 -5.91
CA GLY A 151 -3.60 1.27 -7.34
C GLY A 151 -2.77 0.13 -7.95
N PRO A 152 -2.87 -0.10 -9.27
CA PRO A 152 -2.05 -1.07 -9.97
C PRO A 152 -0.57 -0.68 -9.90
N TYR A 153 0.29 -1.67 -9.62
CA TYR A 153 1.73 -1.51 -9.70
C TYR A 153 2.21 -1.95 -11.08
N VAL A 154 2.75 -1.02 -11.86
CA VAL A 154 3.07 -1.21 -13.26
C VAL A 154 4.51 -0.85 -13.57
N LEU A 155 5.01 -1.32 -14.72
CA LEU A 155 6.21 -0.79 -15.36
C LEU A 155 5.80 -0.08 -16.66
N ASP A 156 6.27 1.14 -16.87
CA ASP A 156 6.03 1.87 -18.11
C ASP A 156 7.11 1.55 -19.17
N THR A 157 6.73 0.74 -20.15
CA THR A 157 7.64 0.26 -21.20
C THR A 157 8.09 1.34 -22.19
N GLN A 158 7.41 2.48 -22.24
CA GLN A 158 7.81 3.63 -23.08
C GLN A 158 8.65 4.66 -22.29
N HIS A 159 8.74 4.51 -20.97
CA HIS A 159 9.54 5.36 -20.10
C HIS A 159 10.61 4.59 -19.34
N SER A 160 11.46 3.88 -20.08
CA SER A 160 12.63 3.15 -19.53
C SER A 160 12.28 2.06 -18.51
N ASN A 161 11.02 1.63 -18.42
CA ASN A 161 10.51 0.67 -17.43
C ASN A 161 10.64 1.12 -15.98
N TRP A 162 10.57 2.42 -15.68
CA TRP A 162 10.41 2.83 -14.28
C TRP A 162 9.10 2.28 -13.71
N ALA A 163 9.11 2.04 -12.40
CA ALA A 163 7.96 1.51 -11.69
C ALA A 163 7.03 2.63 -11.25
N GLU A 164 5.72 2.37 -11.34
CA GLU A 164 4.68 3.33 -11.01
C GLU A 164 3.53 2.68 -10.24
N ILE A 165 2.79 3.48 -9.45
CA ILE A 165 1.38 3.22 -9.17
C ILE A 165 0.55 4.03 -10.16
N HIS A 166 -0.02 3.34 -11.15
CA HIS A 166 -0.72 3.96 -12.27
C HIS A 166 -1.88 3.08 -12.75
N PRO A 167 -3.12 3.60 -12.76
CA PRO A 167 -3.52 4.89 -12.19
C PRO A 167 -3.71 4.76 -10.67
N VAL A 168 -3.67 5.89 -9.96
CA VAL A 168 -4.04 5.91 -8.54
C VAL A 168 -5.55 5.66 -8.37
N TYR A 169 -5.90 4.71 -7.51
CA TYR A 169 -7.28 4.46 -7.08
C TYR A 169 -7.66 5.24 -5.82
N THR A 170 -6.78 5.27 -4.83
CA THR A 170 -6.94 6.10 -3.63
C THR A 170 -5.64 6.78 -3.24
N LEU A 171 -5.73 8.00 -2.73
CA LEU A 171 -4.64 8.75 -2.14
C LEU A 171 -5.15 9.46 -0.89
N THR A 172 -4.48 9.26 0.24
CA THR A 172 -4.78 9.95 1.50
C THR A 172 -3.55 10.65 2.01
N ILE A 173 -3.68 11.93 2.36
CA ILE A 173 -2.65 12.74 3.01
C ILE A 173 -2.75 12.51 4.53
N SER A 174 -1.61 12.36 5.20
CA SER A 174 -1.49 11.99 6.63
C SER A 174 -0.63 12.96 7.44
#